data_AF-G8BV71-F1
#
_entry.id   AF-G8BV71-F1
#
_cell.length_a   1.000
_cell.length_b   1.000
_cell.length_c   1.000
_cell.angle_alpha   90.00
_cell.angle_beta   90.00
_cell.angle_gamma   90.00
#
_symmetry.space_group_name_H-M   'P 1'
#
loop_
_entity.id
_entity.type
_entity.pdbx_description
1 polymer ?
#
loop_
_entity_poly.entity_id
_entity_poly.type
_entity_poly.pdbx_seq_one_letter_code
_entity_poly.pdbx_strand_id
1 'polypeptide(L)'
;MFIYNVQSFIEEKEEVPISKDKVNVPDSADNKSSNLNIFKKIDQDINNDLVNYTLDSGSKVTESKELTSWIHRWRTDVVDKYRFYSSSIKSQEEKLLKDKQNATKYIYSNILTDDLENSEDLVPGATLSLLAFFTGRVLTNKRNWSRINGTLVKSSFMGKTLTSIPSRVVIPVFFACYTMKTFLPVTFQNLVNTIENDMLPRKFVNDYHELWNVGYVNGIQKSCNNLHASINNASFESVRKLRELVDKVFR
;
A
#
# COMPACT_ATOMS: atom_id res chain seq x y z
N MET A 1 -16.75 -18.86 -10.72
CA MET A 1 -17.44 -18.07 -9.69
C MET A 1 -17.06 -18.67 -8.36
N PHE A 2 -15.99 -18.16 -7.76
CA PHE A 2 -15.40 -18.71 -6.53
C PHE A 2 -15.56 -17.68 -5.42
N ILE A 3 -16.40 -18.03 -4.45
CA ILE A 3 -16.63 -17.30 -3.21
C ILE A 3 -15.46 -17.63 -2.29
N TYR A 4 -14.62 -16.65 -1.98
CA TYR A 4 -13.61 -16.81 -0.94
C TYR A 4 -14.24 -16.52 0.42
N ASN A 5 -14.22 -17.57 1.23
CA ASN A 5 -14.66 -17.65 2.60
C ASN A 5 -13.61 -16.96 3.48
N VAL A 6 -13.91 -15.76 3.98
CA VAL A 6 -13.05 -15.03 4.94
C VAL A 6 -13.47 -15.47 6.33
N GLN A 7 -12.98 -16.62 6.77
CA GLN A 7 -13.22 -17.11 8.13
C GLN A 7 -12.05 -17.95 8.61
N SER A 8 -11.01 -17.27 9.10
CA SER A 8 -10.08 -17.77 10.12
C SER A 8 -8.98 -16.72 10.30
N PHE A 9 -9.20 -15.76 11.20
CA PHE A 9 -8.14 -15.07 11.95
C PHE A 9 -8.80 -14.20 13.03
N ILE A 10 -9.40 -14.87 14.01
CA ILE A 10 -9.66 -14.30 15.34
C ILE A 10 -9.20 -15.38 16.32
N GLU A 11 -8.04 -15.20 16.92
CA GLU A 11 -7.80 -15.39 18.35
C GLU A 11 -6.33 -15.17 18.66
N GLU A 12 -5.97 -13.91 18.90
CA GLU A 12 -5.01 -13.57 19.94
C GLU A 12 -5.43 -12.22 20.52
N LYS A 13 -6.18 -12.29 21.62
CA LYS A 13 -6.50 -11.13 22.47
C LYS A 13 -5.22 -10.77 23.22
N GLU A 14 -4.43 -9.87 22.66
CA GLU A 14 -3.56 -9.02 23.48
C GLU A 14 -4.33 -7.75 23.83
N GLU A 15 -4.72 -7.64 25.10
CA GLU A 15 -5.24 -6.42 25.70
C GLU A 15 -4.15 -5.35 25.68
N VAL A 16 -4.16 -4.49 24.67
CA VAL A 16 -3.35 -3.27 24.69
C VAL A 16 -4.01 -2.29 25.66
N PRO A 17 -3.33 -1.86 26.74
CA PRO A 17 -3.87 -0.90 27.68
C PRO A 17 -4.11 0.43 26.97
N ILE A 18 -5.36 0.88 26.97
CA ILE A 18 -5.74 2.21 26.51
C ILE A 18 -5.03 3.20 27.44
N SER A 19 -3.95 3.81 26.95
CA SER A 19 -3.34 4.98 27.59
C SER A 19 -4.44 6.04 27.73
N LYS A 20 -4.75 6.38 28.99
CA LYS A 20 -5.56 7.55 29.35
C LYS A 20 -4.69 8.80 29.23
N ASP A 21 -4.15 9.06 28.04
CA ASP A 21 -3.56 10.37 27.78
C ASP A 21 -4.68 11.33 27.43
N LYS A 22 -4.88 12.23 28.38
CA LYS A 22 -5.80 13.36 28.38
C LYS A 22 -5.68 14.10 27.05
N VAL A 23 -6.62 13.84 26.14
CA VAL A 23 -6.98 14.82 25.12
C VAL A 23 -7.60 15.98 25.89
N ASN A 24 -6.80 17.02 26.05
CA ASN A 24 -7.17 18.30 26.63
C ASN A 24 -8.16 18.97 25.67
N VAL A 25 -9.40 18.51 25.69
CA VAL A 25 -10.55 19.28 25.21
C VAL A 25 -10.62 20.47 26.18
N PRO A 26 -10.66 21.73 25.71
CA PRO A 26 -10.76 22.85 26.61
C PRO A 26 -11.99 22.67 27.49
N ASP A 27 -11.75 22.53 28.79
CA ASP A 27 -12.76 22.58 29.83
C ASP A 27 -13.45 23.96 29.74
N SER A 28 -14.50 24.05 28.93
CA SER A 28 -15.59 24.97 29.17
C SER A 28 -16.51 24.35 30.23
N ALA A 29 -15.92 24.09 31.40
CA ALA A 29 -16.62 23.90 32.64
C ALA A 29 -16.90 25.29 33.22
N ASP A 30 -17.82 26.02 32.58
CA ASP A 30 -18.56 27.14 33.18
C ASP A 30 -19.73 27.53 32.25
N ASN A 31 -20.68 26.61 32.13
CA ASN A 31 -22.08 26.98 31.94
C ASN A 31 -22.97 25.92 32.59
N LYS A 32 -22.72 25.74 33.88
CA LYS A 32 -23.53 24.95 34.79
C LYS A 32 -24.90 25.62 34.92
N SER A 33 -25.86 25.14 34.13
CA SER A 33 -27.29 25.17 34.45
C SER A 33 -27.84 26.46 35.08
N SER A 34 -27.47 27.64 34.57
CA SER A 34 -27.92 28.92 35.11
C SER A 34 -28.91 29.62 34.18
N ASN A 35 -29.84 28.88 33.59
CA ASN A 35 -31.03 29.41 32.92
C ASN A 35 -32.09 28.32 32.78
N LEU A 36 -32.78 27.93 33.86
CA LEU A 36 -34.17 27.45 33.81
C LEU A 36 -34.81 27.27 35.21
N ASN A 37 -34.64 28.21 36.13
CA ASN A 37 -35.41 28.23 37.39
C ASN A 37 -36.44 29.37 37.39
N ILE A 38 -37.29 29.43 36.36
CA ILE A 38 -38.32 30.48 36.21
C ILE A 38 -39.73 29.98 36.56
N PHE A 39 -39.92 28.69 36.85
CA PHE A 39 -41.28 28.14 36.99
C PHE A 39 -41.75 28.07 38.44
N LYS A 40 -42.61 29.01 38.84
CA LYS A 40 -43.50 28.84 40.00
C LYS A 40 -44.67 27.93 39.59
N LYS A 41 -44.71 26.73 40.16
CA LYS A 41 -45.75 25.72 39.94
C LYS A 41 -47.04 26.18 40.63
N ILE A 42 -48.14 26.31 39.89
CA ILE A 42 -49.49 26.56 40.41
C ILE A 42 -50.36 25.33 40.09
N ASP A 43 -51.29 25.06 41.00
CA ASP A 43 -52.01 23.81 41.27
C ASP A 43 -52.46 22.95 40.09
N GLN A 44 -52.36 21.64 40.35
CA GLN A 44 -52.92 20.57 39.54
C GLN A 44 -54.44 20.49 39.77
N ASP A 45 -55.23 20.68 38.72
CA ASP A 45 -56.61 20.18 38.73
C ASP A 45 -57.00 19.56 37.37
N ILE A 46 -57.25 18.25 37.45
CA ILE A 46 -58.15 17.36 36.69
C ILE A 46 -58.48 17.79 35.24
N ASN A 47 -57.51 17.59 34.34
CA ASN A 47 -57.67 16.86 33.07
C ASN A 47 -56.26 16.72 32.46
N ASN A 48 -55.72 15.51 32.59
CA ASN A 48 -54.34 15.13 32.37
C ASN A 48 -53.85 15.43 30.93
N ASP A 49 -53.21 16.58 30.70
CA ASP A 49 -52.08 16.71 29.76
C ASP A 49 -51.54 18.13 29.56
N LEU A 50 -52.23 19.16 30.04
CA LEU A 50 -51.83 20.56 29.79
C LEU A 50 -51.20 21.19 31.04
N VAL A 51 -49.95 21.65 30.91
CA VAL A 51 -49.24 22.41 31.93
C VAL A 51 -49.21 23.88 31.52
N ASN A 52 -49.72 24.74 32.40
CA ASN A 52 -49.71 26.18 32.18
C ASN A 52 -48.49 26.79 32.85
N TYR A 53 -47.67 27.48 32.06
CA TYR A 53 -46.55 28.27 32.53
C TYR A 53 -46.84 29.76 32.29
N THR A 54 -46.39 30.60 33.19
CA THR A 54 -46.41 32.06 32.99
C THR A 54 -44.96 32.48 32.81
N LEU A 55 -44.64 33.07 31.65
CA LEU A 55 -43.31 33.63 31.44
C LEU A 55 -43.13 34.89 32.29
N ASP A 56 -41.88 35.27 32.56
CA ASP A 56 -41.54 36.53 33.25
C ASP A 56 -42.06 37.78 32.51
N SER A 57 -42.40 37.64 31.22
CA SER A 57 -43.07 38.68 30.42
C SER A 57 -44.58 38.82 30.69
N GLY A 58 -45.15 38.00 31.57
CA GLY A 58 -46.59 37.98 31.88
C GLY A 58 -47.45 37.16 30.91
N SER A 59 -46.88 36.63 29.83
CA SER A 59 -47.59 35.79 28.87
C SER A 59 -47.85 34.39 29.44
N LYS A 60 -49.10 33.92 29.35
CA LYS A 60 -49.49 32.55 29.72
C LYS A 60 -49.30 31.63 28.51
N VAL A 61 -48.55 30.56 28.68
CA VAL A 61 -48.35 29.51 27.67
C VAL A 61 -48.89 28.21 28.22
N THR A 62 -49.77 27.59 27.44
CA THR A 62 -50.34 26.27 27.73
C THR A 62 -49.57 25.25 26.90
N GLU A 63 -48.82 24.36 27.56
CA GLU A 63 -48.08 23.29 26.89
C GLU A 63 -48.70 21.92 27.16
N SER A 64 -48.77 21.07 26.13
CA SER A 64 -49.08 19.65 26.34
C SER A 64 -47.81 18.92 26.79
N LYS A 65 -47.86 18.30 27.97
CA LYS A 65 -46.74 17.55 28.55
C LYS A 65 -46.34 16.37 27.67
N GLU A 66 -47.31 15.66 27.11
CA GLU A 66 -47.07 14.56 26.18
C GLU A 66 -46.37 15.04 24.92
N LEU A 67 -46.88 16.11 24.29
CA LEU A 67 -46.29 16.65 23.07
C LEU A 67 -44.86 17.16 23.30
N THR A 68 -44.61 17.90 24.38
CA THR A 68 -43.27 18.38 24.73
C THR A 68 -42.32 17.21 24.99
N SER A 69 -42.76 16.15 25.67
CA SER A 69 -41.94 14.97 25.92
C SER A 69 -41.63 14.18 24.64
N TRP A 70 -42.60 14.08 23.72
CA TRP A 70 -42.42 13.42 22.42
C TRP A 70 -41.45 14.20 21.53
N ILE A 71 -41.60 15.52 21.45
CA ILE A 71 -40.66 16.40 20.72
C ILE A 71 -39.26 16.31 21.32
N HIS A 72 -39.16 16.30 22.65
CA HIS A 72 -37.87 16.19 23.33
C HIS A 72 -37.18 14.85 23.03
N ARG A 73 -37.89 13.72 23.11
CA ARG A 73 -37.35 12.40 22.73
C ARG A 73 -36.89 12.37 21.28
N TRP A 74 -37.72 12.85 20.36
CA TRP A 74 -37.37 12.89 18.94
C TRP A 74 -36.13 13.76 18.67
N ARG A 75 -36.04 14.93 19.30
CA ARG A 75 -34.87 15.81 19.20
C ARG A 75 -33.62 15.12 19.72
N THR A 76 -33.69 14.46 20.88
CA THR A 76 -32.56 13.74 21.46
C THR A 76 -32.13 12.58 20.58
N ASP A 77 -33.07 11.78 20.06
CA ASP A 77 -32.77 10.67 19.13
C ASP A 77 -32.06 11.15 17.85
N VAL A 78 -32.50 12.28 17.27
CA VAL A 78 -31.88 12.87 16.08
C VAL A 78 -30.48 13.38 16.40
N VAL A 79 -30.30 14.07 17.53
CA VAL A 79 -29.00 14.57 17.98
C VAL A 79 -28.03 13.43 18.25
N ASP A 80 -28.49 12.34 18.87
CA ASP A 80 -27.66 11.18 19.19
C ASP A 80 -27.27 10.41 17.92
N LYS A 81 -28.22 10.21 16.98
CA LYS A 81 -27.89 9.66 15.65
C LYS A 81 -26.87 10.52 14.91
N TYR A 82 -27.07 11.83 14.90
CA TYR A 82 -26.12 12.75 14.26
C TYR A 82 -24.73 12.67 14.91
N ARG A 83 -24.66 12.67 16.24
CA ARG A 83 -23.39 12.51 16.99
C ARG A 83 -22.73 11.17 16.70
N PHE A 84 -23.50 10.09 16.62
CA PHE A 84 -22.99 8.75 16.28
C PHE A 84 -22.39 8.72 14.87
N TYR A 85 -23.07 9.25 13.86
CA TYR A 85 -22.53 9.31 12.50
C TYR A 85 -21.33 10.23 12.39
N SER A 86 -21.38 11.42 13.01
CA SER A 86 -20.26 12.37 12.99
C SER A 86 -19.01 11.79 13.67
N SER A 87 -19.17 11.13 14.82
CA SER A 87 -18.06 10.45 15.51
C SER A 87 -17.56 9.23 14.74
N SER A 88 -18.45 8.48 14.09
CA SER A 88 -18.05 7.35 13.24
C SER A 88 -17.19 7.80 12.07
N ILE A 89 -17.58 8.88 11.37
CA ILE A 89 -16.80 9.47 10.27
C ILE A 89 -15.43 9.93 10.78
N LYS A 90 -15.40 10.73 11.86
CA LYS A 90 -14.15 11.20 12.46
C LYS A 90 -13.24 10.04 12.88
N SER A 91 -13.81 8.98 13.47
CA SER A 91 -13.03 7.80 13.87
C SER A 91 -12.45 7.05 12.68
N GLN A 92 -13.12 7.05 11.53
CA GLN A 92 -12.59 6.44 10.31
C GLN A 92 -11.48 7.31 9.70
N GLU A 93 -11.65 8.62 9.68
CA GLU A 93 -10.61 9.56 9.25
C GLU A 93 -9.35 9.42 10.12
N GLU A 94 -9.50 9.35 11.44
CA GLU A 94 -8.41 9.16 12.38
C GLU A 94 -7.70 7.80 12.19
N LYS A 95 -8.46 6.72 11.96
CA LYS A 95 -7.89 5.41 11.64
C LYS A 95 -7.09 5.44 10.35
N LEU A 96 -7.65 6.02 9.28
CA LEU A 96 -6.94 6.14 7.99
C LEU A 96 -5.66 6.96 8.11
N LEU A 97 -5.69 8.05 8.88
CA LEU A 97 -4.50 8.86 9.15
C LEU A 97 -3.45 8.06 9.92
N LYS A 98 -3.87 7.32 10.95
CA LYS A 98 -2.99 6.46 11.75
C LYS A 98 -2.39 5.33 10.91
N ASP A 99 -3.20 4.67 10.08
CA ASP A 99 -2.75 3.59 9.21
C ASP A 99 -1.76 4.11 8.17
N LYS A 100 -2.02 5.29 7.59
CA LYS A 100 -1.08 5.97 6.70
C LYS A 100 0.23 6.28 7.41
N GLN A 101 0.18 6.86 8.61
CA GLN A 101 1.38 7.18 9.40
C GLN A 101 2.16 5.92 9.76
N ASN A 102 1.48 4.85 10.15
CA ASN A 102 2.09 3.55 10.45
C ASN A 102 2.76 2.96 9.22
N ALA A 103 2.08 2.96 8.06
CA ALA A 103 2.64 2.49 6.81
C ALA A 103 3.86 3.31 6.39
N THR A 104 3.78 4.64 6.47
CA THR A 104 4.91 5.52 6.19
C THR A 104 6.08 5.24 7.13
N LYS A 105 5.84 5.16 8.44
CA LYS A 105 6.87 4.84 9.42
C LYS A 105 7.53 3.49 9.14
N TYR A 106 6.72 2.48 8.80
CA TYR A 106 7.21 1.16 8.46
C TYR A 106 8.10 1.16 7.20
N ILE A 107 7.72 1.92 6.16
CA ILE A 107 8.52 2.06 4.93
C ILE A 107 9.86 2.73 5.26
N TYR A 108 9.87 3.80 6.05
CA TYR A 108 11.12 4.46 6.44
C TYR A 108 12.01 3.60 7.34
N SER A 109 11.43 2.78 8.21
CA SER A 109 12.21 1.93 9.11
C SER A 109 12.77 0.67 8.45
N ASN A 110 12.08 0.12 7.44
CA ASN A 110 12.43 -1.20 6.88
C ASN A 110 12.88 -1.17 5.43
N ILE A 111 12.44 -0.19 4.62
CA ILE A 111 12.73 -0.13 3.19
C ILE A 111 13.76 0.97 2.91
N LEU A 112 13.44 2.20 3.31
CA LEU A 112 14.25 3.40 3.06
C LEU A 112 15.26 3.63 4.19
N THR A 113 16.16 2.67 4.42
CA THR A 113 17.08 2.73 5.58
C THR A 113 18.36 3.51 5.32
N ASP A 114 18.70 3.79 4.06
CA ASP A 114 19.95 4.47 3.69
C ASP A 114 19.71 5.93 3.34
N ASP A 115 20.19 6.84 4.18
CA ASP A 115 19.98 8.29 4.04
C ASP A 115 20.64 8.86 2.77
N LEU A 116 21.77 8.30 2.32
CA LEU A 116 22.45 8.74 1.11
C LEU A 116 21.62 8.36 -0.13
N GLU A 117 21.23 7.08 -0.22
CA GLU A 117 20.40 6.57 -1.32
C GLU A 117 19.04 7.29 -1.35
N ASN A 118 18.46 7.58 -0.19
CA ASN A 118 17.18 8.28 -0.06
C ASN A 118 17.22 9.73 -0.52
N SER A 119 18.31 10.44 -0.24
CA SER A 119 18.41 11.88 -0.49
C SER A 119 18.83 12.21 -1.92
N GLU A 120 19.74 11.43 -2.49
CA GLU A 120 20.32 11.71 -3.82
C GLU A 120 19.74 10.81 -4.91
N ASP A 121 19.58 9.51 -4.64
CA ASP A 121 19.34 8.50 -5.69
C ASP A 121 17.88 8.04 -5.81
N LEU A 122 17.06 8.21 -4.77
CA LEU A 122 15.68 7.72 -4.73
C LEU A 122 14.81 8.29 -5.85
N VAL A 123 14.84 9.60 -6.03
CA VAL A 123 14.05 10.29 -7.06
C VAL A 123 14.51 9.93 -8.48
N PRO A 124 15.81 10.05 -8.83
CA PRO A 124 16.27 9.67 -10.15
C PRO A 124 16.12 8.16 -10.41
N GLY A 125 16.41 7.31 -9.42
CA GLY A 125 16.24 5.85 -9.51
C GLY A 125 14.80 5.42 -9.73
N ALA A 126 13.84 6.01 -9.00
CA ALA A 126 12.41 5.76 -9.20
C ALA A 126 11.93 6.25 -10.58
N THR A 127 12.40 7.42 -11.03
CA THR A 127 12.07 7.96 -12.36
C THR A 127 12.60 7.06 -13.48
N LEU A 128 13.85 6.60 -13.36
CA LEU A 128 14.46 5.66 -14.30
C LEU A 128 13.75 4.31 -14.30
N SER A 129 13.32 3.83 -13.14
CA SER A 129 12.52 2.60 -13.03
C SER A 129 11.19 2.70 -13.76
N LEU A 130 10.50 3.83 -13.60
CA LEU A 130 9.25 4.10 -14.30
C LEU A 130 9.46 4.27 -15.81
N LEU A 131 10.56 4.89 -16.24
CA LEU A 131 10.94 4.96 -17.65
C LEU A 131 11.26 3.57 -18.22
N ALA A 132 11.97 2.73 -17.48
CA ALA A 132 12.30 1.36 -17.85
C ALA A 132 11.04 0.49 -17.97
N PHE A 133 10.08 0.67 -17.06
CA PHE A 133 8.76 0.04 -17.13
C PHE A 133 8.04 0.41 -18.43
N PHE A 134 7.94 1.71 -18.76
CA PHE A 134 7.31 2.15 -20.00
C PHE A 134 8.05 1.68 -21.24
N THR A 135 9.38 1.65 -21.19
CA THR A 135 10.21 1.11 -22.27
C THR A 135 9.91 -0.37 -22.50
N GLY A 136 9.79 -1.16 -21.43
CA GLY A 136 9.34 -2.56 -21.50
C GLY A 136 7.92 -2.70 -22.06
N ARG A 137 7.00 -1.79 -21.73
CA ARG A 137 5.63 -1.78 -22.28
C ARG A 137 5.62 -1.48 -23.77
N VAL A 138 6.45 -0.55 -24.22
CA VAL A 138 6.64 -0.25 -25.65
C VAL A 138 7.25 -1.46 -26.35
N LEU A 139 8.28 -2.09 -25.78
CA LEU A 139 8.90 -3.30 -26.33
C LEU A 139 7.94 -4.48 -26.45
N THR A 140 7.01 -4.67 -25.52
CA THR A 140 6.08 -5.81 -25.53
C THR A 140 4.78 -5.56 -26.30
N ASN A 141 4.61 -4.37 -26.89
CA ASN A 141 3.44 -4.02 -27.66
C ASN A 141 3.41 -4.77 -29.00
N LYS A 142 2.33 -5.55 -29.26
CA LYS A 142 2.17 -6.31 -30.52
C LYS A 142 2.24 -5.41 -31.75
N ARG A 143 1.70 -4.19 -31.65
CA ARG A 143 1.65 -3.24 -32.78
C ARG A 143 3.05 -2.84 -33.27
N ASN A 144 4.03 -2.83 -32.37
CA ASN A 144 5.42 -2.47 -32.70
C ASN A 144 6.16 -3.57 -33.47
N TRP A 145 5.72 -4.83 -33.35
CA TRP A 145 6.36 -5.98 -34.02
C TRP A 145 5.60 -6.49 -35.25
N SER A 146 4.41 -5.96 -35.53
CA SER A 146 3.52 -6.43 -36.61
C SER A 146 3.40 -5.47 -37.80
N ARG A 147 4.04 -4.30 -37.75
CA ARG A 147 3.97 -3.28 -38.81
C ARG A 147 5.35 -2.70 -39.06
N ILE A 148 5.85 -2.88 -40.28
CA ILE A 148 7.01 -2.16 -40.80
C ILE A 148 6.51 -1.46 -42.08
N ASN A 149 6.66 -0.13 -42.14
CA ASN A 149 6.24 0.70 -43.28
C ASN A 149 4.79 0.44 -43.75
N GLY A 150 3.83 0.35 -42.82
CA GLY A 150 2.40 0.20 -43.13
C GLY A 150 1.98 -1.21 -43.61
N THR A 151 2.92 -2.11 -43.88
CA THR A 151 2.63 -3.49 -44.29
C THR A 151 2.62 -4.44 -43.09
N LEU A 152 1.68 -5.39 -43.10
CA LEU A 152 1.55 -6.39 -42.05
C LEU A 152 2.62 -7.48 -42.25
N VAL A 153 3.77 -7.33 -41.60
CA VAL A 153 4.85 -8.31 -41.69
C VAL A 153 4.58 -9.47 -40.73
N LYS A 154 4.85 -10.70 -41.17
CA LYS A 154 4.75 -11.90 -40.32
C LYS A 154 5.67 -11.70 -39.10
N SER A 155 5.06 -11.64 -37.91
CA SER A 155 5.78 -11.42 -36.65
C SER A 155 6.90 -12.46 -36.47
N SER A 156 8.13 -11.99 -36.25
CA SER A 156 9.30 -12.82 -35.99
C SER A 156 9.10 -13.69 -34.75
N PHE A 157 9.87 -14.79 -34.62
CA PHE A 157 9.81 -15.65 -33.43
C PHE A 157 10.00 -14.84 -32.14
N MET A 158 10.96 -13.91 -32.14
CA MET A 158 11.24 -13.01 -31.02
C MET A 158 10.10 -12.01 -30.76
N GLY A 159 9.45 -11.51 -31.82
CA GLY A 159 8.24 -10.71 -31.69
C GLY A 159 7.10 -11.50 -31.04
N LYS A 160 6.94 -12.79 -31.35
CA LYS A 160 5.92 -13.65 -30.73
C LYS A 160 6.19 -13.94 -29.26
N THR A 161 7.45 -14.16 -28.86
CA THR A 161 7.82 -14.40 -27.47
C THR A 161 7.66 -13.12 -26.64
N LEU A 162 8.20 -12.00 -27.12
CA LEU A 162 8.13 -10.69 -26.43
C LEU A 162 6.71 -10.12 -26.35
N THR A 163 5.84 -10.46 -27.29
CA THR A 163 4.47 -9.93 -27.31
C THR A 163 3.41 -10.87 -26.75
N SER A 164 3.83 -12.02 -26.21
CA SER A 164 2.97 -12.94 -25.46
C SER A 164 2.35 -12.25 -24.24
N ILE A 165 1.18 -12.73 -23.78
CA ILE A 165 0.48 -12.13 -22.63
C ILE A 165 1.34 -12.12 -21.36
N PRO A 166 2.04 -13.22 -21.00
CA PRO A 166 2.92 -13.21 -19.82
C PRO A 166 4.06 -12.20 -19.97
N SER A 167 4.68 -12.15 -21.15
CA SER A 167 5.79 -11.24 -21.44
C SER A 167 5.40 -9.76 -21.28
N ARG A 168 4.18 -9.36 -21.68
CA ARG A 168 3.67 -7.99 -21.53
C ARG A 168 3.49 -7.50 -20.11
N VAL A 169 3.51 -8.41 -19.14
CA VAL A 169 3.45 -8.10 -17.70
C VAL A 169 4.84 -8.27 -17.11
N VAL A 170 5.49 -9.40 -17.36
CA VAL A 170 6.77 -9.76 -16.76
C VAL A 170 7.90 -8.85 -17.22
N ILE A 171 8.04 -8.58 -18.53
CA ILE A 171 9.17 -7.80 -19.05
C ILE A 171 9.19 -6.36 -18.53
N PRO A 172 8.07 -5.59 -18.59
CA PRO A 172 8.05 -4.24 -18.01
C PRO A 172 8.42 -4.20 -16.53
N VAL A 173 7.87 -5.12 -15.75
CA VAL A 173 8.16 -5.22 -14.31
C VAL A 173 9.62 -5.61 -14.09
N PHE A 174 10.13 -6.57 -14.86
CA PHE A 174 11.53 -6.99 -14.80
C PHE A 174 12.49 -5.84 -15.09
N PHE A 175 12.23 -5.05 -16.14
CA PHE A 175 13.05 -3.86 -16.45
C PHE A 175 13.04 -2.84 -15.31
N ALA A 176 11.87 -2.57 -14.73
CA ALA A 176 11.74 -1.67 -13.59
C ALA A 176 12.52 -2.18 -12.36
N CYS A 177 12.33 -3.45 -11.99
CA CYS A 177 13.07 -4.08 -10.89
C CYS A 177 14.57 -4.11 -11.15
N TYR A 178 15.01 -4.39 -12.38
CA TYR A 178 16.42 -4.39 -12.74
C TYR A 178 17.05 -3.01 -12.58
N THR A 179 16.37 -1.96 -13.03
CA THR A 179 16.83 -0.58 -12.82
C THR A 179 16.83 -0.19 -11.36
N MET A 180 15.79 -0.54 -10.58
CA MET A 180 15.81 -0.28 -9.13
C MET A 180 16.96 -1.01 -8.46
N LYS A 181 17.21 -2.27 -8.79
CA LYS A 181 18.36 -3.01 -8.25
C LYS A 181 19.71 -2.35 -8.59
N THR A 182 19.81 -1.70 -9.75
CA THR A 182 21.06 -1.07 -10.22
C THR A 182 21.30 0.30 -9.57
N PHE A 183 20.26 1.12 -9.45
CA PHE A 183 20.36 2.50 -8.94
C PHE A 183 20.01 2.64 -7.44
N LEU A 184 19.26 1.68 -6.90
CA LEU A 184 18.74 1.67 -5.53
C LEU A 184 19.02 0.30 -4.87
N PRO A 185 20.28 -0.14 -4.78
CA PRO A 185 20.61 -1.51 -4.40
C PRO A 185 20.19 -1.84 -2.96
N VAL A 186 20.38 -0.92 -2.01
CA VAL A 186 20.07 -1.15 -0.59
C VAL A 186 18.56 -1.13 -0.41
N THR A 187 17.88 -0.10 -0.95
CA THR A 187 16.42 0.00 -0.86
C THR A 187 15.72 -1.18 -1.53
N PHE A 188 16.20 -1.60 -2.71
CA PHE A 188 15.62 -2.74 -3.41
C PHE A 188 15.82 -4.06 -2.65
N GLN A 189 17.01 -4.28 -2.07
CA GLN A 189 17.26 -5.47 -1.26
C GLN A 189 16.37 -5.50 -0.02
N ASN A 190 16.22 -4.37 0.67
CA ASN A 190 15.33 -4.23 1.82
C ASN A 190 13.86 -4.45 1.47
N LEU A 191 13.42 -3.97 0.30
CA LEU A 191 12.08 -4.21 -0.22
C LEU A 191 11.85 -5.69 -0.51
N VAL A 192 12.81 -6.39 -1.13
CA VAL A 192 12.72 -7.83 -1.36
C VAL A 192 12.65 -8.59 -0.03
N ASN A 193 13.54 -8.26 0.92
CA ASN A 193 13.55 -8.86 2.25
C ASN A 193 12.21 -8.65 2.98
N THR A 194 11.62 -7.45 2.85
CA THR A 194 10.32 -7.13 3.44
C THR A 194 9.21 -7.98 2.83
N ILE A 195 9.18 -8.13 1.50
CA ILE A 195 8.18 -8.96 0.81
C ILE A 195 8.35 -10.44 1.21
N GLU A 196 9.59 -10.94 1.27
CA GLU A 196 9.89 -12.32 1.62
C GLU A 196 9.50 -12.64 3.07
N ASN A 197 9.77 -11.74 4.02
CA ASN A 197 9.52 -12.00 5.43
C ASN A 197 8.08 -11.74 5.86
N ASP A 198 7.44 -10.69 5.32
CA ASP A 198 6.18 -10.17 5.87
C ASP A 198 4.96 -10.44 4.98
N MET A 199 5.14 -10.67 3.67
CA MET A 199 4.01 -10.93 2.76
C MET A 199 3.91 -12.39 2.29
N LEU A 200 5.05 -13.07 2.11
CA LEU A 200 5.08 -14.41 1.52
C LEU A 200 5.14 -15.52 2.58
N PRO A 201 4.46 -16.66 2.36
CA PRO A 201 4.62 -17.82 3.23
C PRO A 201 6.07 -18.33 3.22
N ARG A 202 6.65 -18.56 4.40
CA ARG A 202 8.06 -19.02 4.55
C ARG A 202 8.40 -20.25 3.70
N LYS A 203 7.45 -21.19 3.57
CA LYS A 203 7.63 -22.38 2.73
C LYS A 203 7.86 -22.01 1.27
N PHE A 204 7.08 -21.07 0.74
CA PHE A 204 7.22 -20.60 -0.64
C PHE A 204 8.57 -19.91 -0.87
N VAL A 205 9.01 -19.08 0.08
CA VAL A 205 10.31 -18.40 0.02
C VAL A 205 11.46 -19.40 -0.01
N ASN A 206 11.41 -20.43 0.84
CA ASN A 206 12.43 -21.49 0.86
C ASN A 206 12.47 -22.29 -0.45
N ASP A 207 11.30 -22.73 -0.95
CA ASP A 207 11.19 -23.48 -2.20
C ASP A 207 11.70 -22.63 -3.39
N TYR A 208 11.40 -21.32 -3.39
CA TYR A 208 11.91 -20.37 -4.38
C TYR A 208 13.42 -20.24 -4.35
N HIS A 209 14.02 -20.01 -3.17
CA HIS A 209 15.48 -19.88 -3.03
C HIS A 209 16.20 -21.17 -3.42
N GLU A 210 15.64 -22.34 -3.10
CA GLU A 210 16.17 -23.63 -3.53
C GLU A 210 16.15 -23.76 -5.06
N LEU A 211 15.00 -23.49 -5.69
CA LEU A 211 14.85 -23.52 -7.14
C LEU A 211 15.78 -22.52 -7.84
N TRP A 212 15.96 -21.32 -7.27
CA TRP A 212 16.87 -20.31 -7.79
C TRP A 212 18.32 -20.77 -7.71
N ASN A 213 18.73 -21.35 -6.58
CA ASN A 213 20.08 -21.87 -6.39
C ASN A 213 20.38 -23.05 -7.32
N VAL A 214 19.43 -23.99 -7.48
CA VAL A 214 19.61 -25.14 -8.36
C VAL A 214 19.61 -24.72 -9.83
N GLY A 215 18.59 -23.96 -10.25
CA GLY A 215 18.40 -23.61 -11.66
C GLY A 215 19.37 -22.53 -12.15
N TYR A 216 19.41 -21.40 -11.46
CA TYR A 216 20.17 -20.24 -11.91
C TYR A 216 21.64 -20.31 -11.50
N VAL A 217 21.93 -20.45 -10.20
CA VAL A 217 23.31 -20.38 -9.69
C VAL A 217 24.12 -21.60 -10.12
N ASN A 218 23.61 -22.81 -9.83
CA ASN A 218 24.33 -24.04 -10.12
C ASN A 218 24.22 -24.48 -11.59
N GLY A 219 23.11 -24.15 -12.26
CA GLY A 219 22.88 -24.47 -13.66
C GLY A 219 23.46 -23.42 -14.60
N ILE A 220 22.71 -22.32 -14.77
CA ILE A 220 22.97 -21.32 -15.81
C ILE A 220 24.28 -20.58 -15.56
N GLN A 221 24.47 -20.01 -14.38
CA GLN A 221 25.63 -19.18 -14.05
C GLN A 221 26.92 -19.99 -14.12
N LYS A 222 26.95 -21.18 -13.51
CA LYS A 222 28.10 -22.09 -13.59
C LYS A 222 28.40 -22.51 -15.03
N SER A 223 27.37 -22.82 -15.83
CA SER A 223 27.55 -23.17 -17.24
C SER A 223 28.10 -21.99 -18.04
N CYS A 224 27.57 -20.77 -17.87
CA CYS A 224 28.10 -19.58 -18.50
C CYS A 224 29.56 -19.31 -18.12
N ASN A 225 29.91 -19.46 -16.84
CA ASN A 225 31.29 -19.30 -16.37
C ASN A 225 32.23 -20.34 -16.99
N ASN A 226 31.79 -21.61 -17.07
CA ASN A 226 32.55 -22.68 -17.72
C ASN A 226 32.72 -22.43 -19.23
N LEU A 227 31.67 -21.92 -19.89
CA LEU A 227 31.67 -21.60 -21.31
C LEU A 227 32.61 -20.41 -21.58
N HIS A 228 32.56 -19.38 -20.73
CA HIS A 228 33.48 -18.25 -20.77
C HIS A 228 34.94 -18.69 -20.57
N ALA A 229 35.21 -19.54 -19.59
CA ALA A 229 36.53 -20.13 -19.38
C ALA A 229 37.00 -20.96 -20.58
N SER A 230 36.11 -21.74 -21.19
CA SER A 230 36.40 -22.55 -22.38
C SER A 230 36.72 -21.70 -23.61
N ILE A 231 35.96 -20.63 -23.84
CA ILE A 231 36.21 -19.67 -24.92
C ILE A 231 37.56 -18.98 -24.71
N ASN A 232 37.85 -18.54 -23.49
CA ASN A 232 39.13 -17.88 -23.18
C ASN A 232 40.30 -18.85 -23.40
N ASN A 233 40.19 -20.09 -22.93
CA ASN A 233 41.21 -21.12 -23.14
C ASN A 233 41.43 -21.43 -24.62
N ALA A 234 40.36 -21.58 -25.41
CA ALA A 234 40.46 -21.78 -26.85
C ALA A 234 41.09 -20.58 -27.58
N SER A 235 40.78 -19.36 -27.12
CA SER A 235 41.39 -18.13 -27.64
C SER A 235 42.89 -18.08 -27.34
N PHE A 236 43.30 -18.40 -26.11
CA PHE A 236 44.72 -18.49 -25.75
C PHE A 236 45.45 -19.59 -26.54
N GLU A 237 44.82 -20.75 -26.74
CA GLU A 237 45.42 -21.84 -27.50
C GLU A 237 45.57 -21.50 -28.99
N SER A 238 44.59 -20.81 -29.59
CA SER A 238 44.69 -20.35 -30.99
C SER A 238 45.80 -19.31 -31.17
N VAL A 239 45.95 -18.35 -30.25
CA VAL A 239 47.07 -17.40 -30.24
C VAL A 239 48.41 -18.12 -30.10
N ARG A 240 48.50 -19.12 -29.22
CA ARG A 240 49.72 -19.93 -29.06
C ARG A 240 50.09 -20.67 -30.34
N LYS A 241 49.12 -21.33 -30.98
CA LYS A 241 49.34 -22.04 -32.26
C LYS A 241 49.78 -21.10 -33.38
N LEU A 242 49.20 -19.90 -33.46
CA LEU A 242 49.62 -18.89 -34.42
C LEU A 242 51.06 -18.44 -34.18
N ARG A 243 51.46 -18.22 -32.93
CA ARG A 243 52.86 -17.88 -32.59
C ARG A 243 53.83 -18.99 -32.99
N GLU A 244 53.50 -20.24 -32.68
CA GLU A 244 54.33 -21.40 -33.06
C GLU A 244 54.46 -21.57 -34.58
N LEU A 245 53.41 -21.24 -35.35
CA LEU A 245 53.46 -21.27 -36.81
C LEU A 245 54.35 -20.15 -37.37
N VAL A 246 54.24 -18.94 -36.84
CA VAL A 246 55.11 -17.81 -37.21
C VAL A 246 56.57 -18.18 -36.93
N ASP A 247 56.88 -18.68 -35.73
CA ASP A 247 58.24 -19.06 -35.36
C ASP A 247 58.82 -20.19 -36.23
N LYS A 248 57.97 -21.09 -36.77
CA LYS A 248 58.37 -22.13 -37.73
C LYS A 248 58.58 -21.62 -39.16
N VAL A 249 57.87 -20.56 -39.56
CA VAL A 249 58.00 -19.96 -40.90
C VAL A 249 59.22 -19.04 -40.99
N PHE A 250 59.62 -18.43 -39.87
CA PHE A 250 60.78 -17.52 -39.79
C PHE A 250 62.09 -18.19 -39.34
N ARG A 251 62.10 -19.52 -39.17
CA ARG A 251 63.31 -20.34 -39.00
C ARG A 251 63.64 -21.08 -40.29
#